data_AF-A0A235B877-F1
#
_entry.id   AF-A0A235B877-F1
#
_cell.length_a   1.000
_cell.length_b   1.000
_cell.length_c   1.000
_cell.angle_alpha   90.00
_cell.angle_beta   90.00
_cell.angle_gamma   90.00
#
_symmetry.space_group_name_H-M   'P 1'
#
loop_
_entity.id
_entity.type
_entity.pdbx_description
1 polymer ?
#
loop_
_entity_poly.entity_id
_entity_poly.type
_entity_poly.pdbx_seq_one_letter_code
_entity_poly.pdbx_strand_id
1 'polypeptide(L)'
;MSRGNRVKYSQLPLFSLDKAYQAFYRRVQNGGKTGFPRFKGESRYRSFTDPQSGFSVEGKYLKLSKIGEVRIRLHCQIAGTIKTCSIVKKNGRYYACLAVGQALKPLPKTGKEVGVDLRIKPLAVTSDEQFFASPHHLRRSEHRLKQLQRLVSKRKKGSHRRKKSDPSPCPNA
;
A
#
# COMPACT_ATOMS: atom_id res chain seq x y z
N MET A 1 35.60 -23.62 5.37
CA MET A 1 35.09 -22.99 4.12
C MET A 1 33.56 -23.08 4.11
N SER A 2 32.89 -22.08 4.70
CA SER A 2 31.43 -22.03 4.78
C SER A 2 30.86 -21.64 3.42
N ARG A 3 30.11 -22.54 2.79
CA ARG A 3 29.41 -22.26 1.53
C ARG A 3 28.40 -21.15 1.81
N GLY A 4 28.70 -19.95 1.34
CA GLY A 4 27.85 -18.77 1.50
C GLY A 4 26.42 -19.09 1.06
N ASN A 5 25.47 -18.84 1.95
CA ASN A 5 24.05 -18.85 1.64
C ASN A 5 23.81 -17.97 0.42
N ARG A 6 23.65 -18.58 -0.76
CA ARG A 6 23.12 -17.90 -1.94
C ARG A 6 21.71 -17.46 -1.59
N VAL A 7 21.58 -16.22 -1.12
CA VAL A 7 20.29 -15.57 -0.93
C VAL A 7 19.55 -15.71 -2.27
N LYS A 8 18.40 -16.40 -2.24
CA LYS A 8 17.57 -16.61 -3.43
C LYS A 8 16.95 -15.28 -3.84
N TYR A 9 17.71 -14.47 -4.59
CA TYR A 9 17.29 -13.13 -4.97
C TYR A 9 16.20 -13.15 -6.05
N SER A 10 15.19 -12.30 -5.83
CA SER A 10 14.25 -11.74 -6.81
C SER A 10 13.50 -12.72 -7.73
N GLN A 11 12.91 -13.77 -7.16
CA GLN A 11 11.83 -14.52 -7.85
C GLN A 11 10.49 -13.76 -7.82
N LEU A 12 10.37 -12.64 -7.11
CA LEU A 12 9.09 -11.94 -6.93
C LEU A 12 8.48 -11.34 -8.22
N PRO A 13 9.26 -10.82 -9.19
CA PRO A 13 8.73 -10.52 -10.51
C PRO A 13 8.17 -11.77 -11.20
N LEU A 14 8.83 -12.92 -11.07
CA LEU A 14 8.37 -14.20 -11.63
C LEU A 14 7.09 -14.69 -10.93
N PHE A 15 7.01 -14.62 -9.59
CA PHE A 15 5.78 -14.91 -8.85
C PHE A 15 4.65 -13.96 -9.22
N SER A 16 4.95 -12.69 -9.48
CA SER A 16 3.95 -11.72 -9.92
C SER A 16 3.45 -12.03 -11.33
N LEU A 17 4.35 -12.46 -12.22
CA LEU A 17 4.05 -12.92 -13.57
C LEU A 17 3.17 -14.18 -13.53
N ASP A 18 3.59 -15.20 -12.78
CA ASP A 18 2.86 -16.45 -12.58
C ASP A 18 1.44 -16.20 -12.05
N LYS A 19 1.30 -15.39 -10.99
CA LYS A 19 -0.01 -14.97 -10.46
C LYS A 19 -0.87 -14.26 -11.51
N ALA A 20 -0.26 -13.41 -12.35
CA ALA A 20 -0.99 -12.70 -13.40
C ALA A 20 -1.52 -13.67 -14.48
N TYR A 21 -0.72 -14.67 -14.86
CA TYR A 21 -1.12 -15.70 -15.81
C TYR A 21 -2.16 -16.66 -15.23
N GLN A 22 -2.00 -17.12 -13.98
CA GLN A 22 -3.02 -17.91 -13.28
C GLN A 22 -4.37 -17.19 -13.24
N ALA A 23 -4.36 -15.89 -12.90
CA ALA A 23 -5.56 -15.06 -12.91
C ALA A 23 -6.14 -14.82 -14.32
N PHE A 24 -5.29 -14.84 -15.36
CA PHE A 24 -5.74 -14.80 -16.75
C PHE A 24 -6.46 -16.08 -17.13
N TYR A 25 -5.85 -17.25 -16.95
CA TYR A 25 -6.45 -18.55 -17.29
C TYR A 25 -7.76 -18.80 -16.54
N ARG A 26 -7.81 -18.48 -15.25
CA ARG A 26 -9.05 -18.58 -14.45
C ARG A 26 -10.19 -17.75 -15.04
N ARG A 27 -9.91 -16.55 -15.56
CA ARG A 27 -10.94 -15.69 -16.19
C ARG A 27 -11.38 -16.21 -17.54
N VAL A 28 -10.48 -16.85 -18.29
CA VAL A 28 -10.78 -17.52 -19.57
C VAL A 28 -11.76 -18.67 -19.31
N GLN A 29 -11.48 -19.50 -18.31
CA GLN A 29 -12.37 -20.61 -17.92
C GLN A 29 -13.76 -20.13 -17.49
N ASN A 30 -13.84 -19.00 -16.79
CA ASN A 30 -15.11 -18.47 -16.29
C ASN A 30 -15.91 -17.64 -17.32
N GLY A 31 -15.50 -17.60 -18.60
CA GLY A 31 -16.21 -16.88 -19.65
C GLY A 31 -16.29 -15.36 -19.48
N GLY A 32 -15.43 -14.77 -18.64
CA GLY A 32 -15.42 -13.33 -18.36
C GLY A 32 -14.64 -12.51 -19.39
N LYS A 33 -14.72 -11.17 -19.30
CA LYS A 33 -13.82 -10.29 -20.07
C LYS A 33 -12.38 -10.52 -19.64
N THR A 34 -11.58 -11.11 -20.52
CA THR A 34 -10.19 -11.46 -20.29
C THR A 34 -9.28 -10.50 -21.04
N GLY A 35 -8.20 -10.06 -20.37
CA GLY A 35 -7.12 -9.31 -20.99
C GLY A 35 -5.81 -9.99 -20.64
N PHE A 36 -4.96 -10.21 -21.65
CA PHE A 36 -3.64 -10.80 -21.44
C PHE A 36 -2.82 -9.98 -20.42
N PRO A 37 -2.04 -10.64 -19.56
CA PRO A 37 -1.06 -9.96 -18.72
C PRO A 37 -0.18 -9.06 -19.59
N ARG A 38 0.02 -7.81 -19.14
CA ARG A 38 0.83 -6.82 -19.87
C ARG A 38 2.15 -6.59 -19.16
N PHE A 39 3.23 -6.46 -19.93
CA PHE A 39 4.53 -6.07 -19.39
C PHE A 39 4.42 -4.77 -18.58
N LYS A 40 5.08 -4.69 -17.43
CA LYS A 40 5.07 -3.51 -16.56
C LYS A 40 6.33 -2.67 -16.83
N GLY A 41 6.24 -1.75 -17.80
CA GLY A 41 7.34 -0.85 -18.14
C GLY A 41 7.74 0.06 -16.98
N GLU A 42 8.93 0.66 -17.09
CA GLU A 42 9.61 1.43 -16.03
C GLU A 42 8.71 2.50 -15.38
N SER A 43 7.98 3.28 -16.18
CA SER A 43 7.08 4.34 -15.69
C SER A 43 5.92 3.82 -14.83
N ARG A 44 5.56 2.53 -14.97
CA ARG A 44 4.53 1.85 -14.17
C ARG A 44 5.13 1.09 -12.99
N TYR A 45 6.44 0.86 -12.97
CA TYR A 45 7.13 0.12 -11.93
C TYR A 45 7.37 1.00 -10.69
N ARG A 46 6.33 1.13 -9.86
CA ARG A 46 6.35 1.99 -8.65
C ARG A 46 6.63 1.24 -7.36
N SER A 47 6.78 -0.08 -7.39
CA SER A 47 7.01 -0.86 -6.18
C SER A 47 7.76 -2.14 -6.46
N PHE A 48 8.57 -2.55 -5.49
CA PHE A 48 9.12 -3.88 -5.39
C PHE A 48 9.00 -4.35 -3.94
N THR A 49 9.01 -5.66 -3.76
CA THR A 49 8.90 -6.29 -2.45
C THR A 49 10.14 -7.13 -2.26
N ASP A 50 10.68 -7.12 -1.05
CA ASP A 50 11.69 -8.06 -0.60
C ASP A 50 11.06 -9.05 0.40
N PRO A 51 11.35 -10.36 0.26
CA PRO A 51 10.90 -11.36 1.22
C PRO A 51 11.71 -11.22 2.52
N GLN A 52 11.31 -11.94 3.57
CA GLN A 52 11.89 -11.84 4.92
C GLN A 52 13.42 -11.98 4.98
N SER A 53 14.05 -12.72 4.06
CA SER A 53 15.51 -12.87 3.98
C SER A 53 16.24 -11.71 3.29
N GLY A 54 15.50 -10.77 2.70
CA GLY A 54 16.02 -9.69 1.87
C GLY A 54 16.22 -8.36 2.60
N PHE A 55 15.77 -8.23 3.84
CA PHE A 55 15.83 -6.96 4.57
C PHE A 55 15.97 -7.13 6.10
N SER A 56 16.55 -6.13 6.78
CA SER A 56 16.49 -5.98 8.23
C SER A 56 16.10 -4.55 8.62
N VAL A 57 15.42 -4.39 9.74
CA VAL A 57 15.06 -3.08 10.31
C VAL A 57 15.78 -2.94 11.64
N GLU A 58 16.69 -1.98 11.74
CA GLU A 58 17.55 -1.76 12.90
C GLU A 58 17.44 -0.29 13.32
N GLY A 59 16.73 -0.03 14.41
CA GLY A 59 16.49 1.33 14.90
C GLY A 59 15.83 2.23 13.85
N LYS A 60 16.59 3.20 13.32
CA LYS A 60 16.12 4.18 12.31
C LYS A 60 16.56 3.82 10.88
N TYR A 61 17.04 2.59 10.67
CA TYR A 61 17.59 2.16 9.40
C TYR A 61 16.91 0.90 8.88
N LEU A 62 16.73 0.86 7.56
CA LEU A 62 16.27 -0.29 6.80
C LEU A 62 17.41 -0.76 5.91
N LYS A 63 17.91 -1.96 6.17
CA LYS A 63 18.92 -2.61 5.33
C LYS A 63 18.22 -3.45 4.28
N LEU A 64 18.53 -3.21 3.01
CA LEU A 64 18.00 -3.95 1.87
C LEU A 64 19.15 -4.64 1.14
N SER A 65 18.94 -5.89 0.72
CA SER A 65 20.01 -6.78 0.27
C SER A 65 20.70 -6.43 -1.06
N LYS A 66 20.43 -5.26 -1.65
CA LYS A 66 21.12 -4.72 -2.84
C LYS A 66 21.27 -3.20 -2.84
N ILE A 67 20.48 -2.52 -2.03
CA ILE A 67 20.51 -1.05 -1.91
C ILE A 67 21.42 -0.64 -0.75
N GLY A 68 21.60 -1.52 0.23
CA GLY A 68 22.32 -1.22 1.46
C GLY A 68 21.41 -0.62 2.51
N GLU A 69 21.98 0.22 3.37
CA GLU A 69 21.30 0.80 4.52
C GLU A 69 20.64 2.13 4.15
N VAL A 70 19.35 2.25 4.46
CA VAL A 70 18.55 3.44 4.17
C VAL A 70 17.94 3.96 5.46
N ARG A 71 18.16 5.24 5.75
CA ARG A 71 17.53 5.90 6.90
C ARG A 71 16.02 6.01 6.67
N ILE A 72 15.24 5.50 7.62
CA ILE A 72 13.77 5.54 7.60
C ILE A 72 13.21 6.36 8.75
N ARG A 73 12.01 6.90 8.55
CA ARG A 73 11.18 7.45 9.62
C ARG A 73 10.11 6.41 9.95
N LEU A 74 10.30 5.67 11.04
CA LEU A 74 9.32 4.70 11.52
C LEU A 74 8.10 5.43 12.08
N HIS A 75 6.94 5.18 11.47
CA HIS A 75 5.67 5.77 11.89
C HIS A 75 5.07 5.05 13.11
N CYS A 76 5.32 3.74 13.24
CA CYS A 76 4.80 2.90 14.33
C CYS A 76 5.89 1.96 14.84
N GLN A 77 5.80 1.59 16.12
CA GLN A 77 6.59 0.50 16.68
C GLN A 77 6.15 -0.83 16.03
N ILE A 78 7.13 -1.68 15.73
CA ILE A 78 6.91 -2.96 15.07
C ILE A 78 6.68 -4.01 16.16
N ALA A 79 5.44 -4.46 16.31
CA ALA A 79 5.09 -5.55 17.22
C ALA A 79 4.90 -6.85 16.44
N GLY A 80 5.80 -7.82 16.62
CA GLY A 80 5.76 -9.13 15.97
C GLY A 80 6.81 -9.32 14.87
N THR A 81 6.65 -10.38 14.09
CA THR A 81 7.64 -10.80 13.09
C THR A 81 7.33 -10.18 11.73
N ILE A 82 8.27 -9.43 11.17
CA ILE A 82 8.11 -8.86 9.83
C ILE A 82 8.23 -9.98 8.78
N LYS A 83 7.22 -10.13 7.94
CA LYS A 83 7.15 -11.15 6.88
C LYS A 83 7.69 -10.63 5.55
N THR A 84 7.30 -9.40 5.17
CA THR A 84 7.71 -8.80 3.90
C THR A 84 7.91 -7.29 4.05
N CYS A 85 8.81 -6.74 3.23
CA CYS A 85 9.02 -5.30 3.10
C CYS A 85 8.73 -4.91 1.65
N SER A 86 7.80 -4.00 1.42
CA SER A 86 7.52 -3.46 0.09
C SER A 86 7.93 -2.00 0.01
N ILE A 87 8.85 -1.69 -0.89
CA ILE A 87 9.22 -0.31 -1.20
C ILE A 87 8.25 0.22 -2.25
N VAL A 88 7.55 1.31 -1.93
CA VAL A 88 6.52 1.91 -2.79
C VAL A 88 6.84 3.38 -3.04
N LYS A 89 6.88 3.77 -4.33
CA LYS A 89 7.01 5.16 -4.77
C LYS A 89 5.63 5.77 -5.00
N LYS A 90 5.20 6.65 -4.10
CA LYS A 90 3.92 7.36 -4.17
C LYS A 90 4.14 8.85 -3.93
N ASN A 91 3.53 9.70 -4.75
CA ASN A 91 3.62 11.17 -4.62
C ASN A 91 5.07 11.68 -4.46
N GLY A 92 6.02 11.08 -5.19
CA GLY A 92 7.43 11.47 -5.18
C GLY A 92 8.26 10.95 -4.03
N ARG A 93 7.62 10.29 -3.06
CA ARG A 93 8.27 9.76 -1.88
C ARG A 93 8.33 8.24 -1.94
N TYR A 94 9.35 7.69 -1.31
CA TYR A 94 9.48 6.26 -1.10
C TYR A 94 8.96 5.92 0.29
N TYR A 95 8.19 4.84 0.37
CA TYR A 95 7.63 4.31 1.60
C TYR A 95 8.05 2.85 1.74
N ALA A 96 8.48 2.46 2.93
CA ALA A 96 8.68 1.06 3.29
C ALA A 96 7.41 0.54 3.98
N CYS A 97 6.68 -0.33 3.30
CA CYS A 97 5.49 -0.99 3.82
C CYS A 97 5.90 -2.35 4.39
N LEU A 98 5.86 -2.46 5.72
CA LEU A 98 6.22 -3.68 6.44
C LEU A 98 4.96 -4.48 6.76
N ALA A 99 4.86 -5.70 6.25
CA ALA A 99 3.79 -6.62 6.65
C ALA A 99 4.26 -7.43 7.86
N VAL A 100 3.59 -7.27 8.99
CA VAL A 100 3.98 -7.86 10.27
C VAL A 100 2.96 -8.91 10.66
N GLY A 101 3.43 -10.12 10.96
CA GLY A 101 2.63 -11.15 11.60
C GLY A 101 2.65 -10.96 13.11
N GLN A 102 1.49 -10.72 13.72
CA GLN A 102 1.33 -10.61 15.15
C GLN A 102 0.29 -11.62 15.63
N ALA A 103 0.60 -12.32 16.72
CA ALA A 103 -0.39 -13.17 17.38
C ALA A 103 -1.48 -12.29 17.99
N LEU A 104 -2.74 -12.62 17.71
CA LEU A 104 -3.87 -11.95 18.33
C LEU A 104 -3.88 -12.34 19.82
N LYS A 105 -3.88 -11.34 20.70
CA LYS A 105 -4.15 -11.53 22.12
C LYS A 105 -5.62 -11.19 22.37
N PRO A 106 -6.53 -12.17 22.39
CA PRO A 106 -7.93 -11.90 22.66
C PRO A 106 -8.07 -11.33 24.07
N LEU A 107 -8.90 -10.30 24.20
CA LEU A 107 -9.30 -9.79 25.49
C LEU A 107 -10.28 -10.77 26.15
N PRO A 108 -10.37 -10.80 27.50
CA PRO A 108 -11.37 -11.61 28.19
C PRO A 108 -12.77 -11.25 27.70
N LYS A 109 -13.62 -12.26 27.50
CA LYS A 109 -15.01 -12.05 27.10
C LYS A 109 -15.74 -11.29 28.20
N THR A 110 -16.44 -10.23 27.82
CA THR A 110 -17.25 -9.41 28.74
C THR A 110 -18.63 -10.00 29.01
N GLY A 111 -19.07 -10.98 28.20
CA GLY A 111 -20.43 -11.54 28.24
C GLY A 111 -21.52 -10.59 27.75
N LYS A 112 -21.15 -9.42 27.24
CA LYS A 112 -22.08 -8.42 26.69
C LYS A 112 -22.15 -8.53 25.18
N GLU A 113 -23.36 -8.38 24.63
CA GLU A 113 -23.61 -8.30 23.20
C GLU A 113 -24.17 -6.91 22.88
N VAL A 114 -23.66 -6.30 21.81
CA VAL A 114 -24.07 -4.96 21.38
C VAL A 114 -24.30 -4.98 19.88
N GLY A 115 -25.50 -4.57 19.46
CA GLY A 115 -25.79 -4.35 18.04
C GLY A 115 -25.10 -3.07 17.57
N VAL A 116 -24.35 -3.14 16.47
CA VAL A 116 -23.68 -1.97 15.86
C VAL A 116 -24.30 -1.69 14.50
N ASP A 117 -24.92 -0.53 14.35
CA ASP A 117 -25.50 -0.07 13.09
C ASP A 117 -24.64 1.05 12.47
N LEU A 118 -24.17 0.84 11.24
CA LEU A 118 -23.33 1.81 10.53
C LEU A 118 -24.18 2.75 9.69
N ARG A 119 -24.10 4.06 9.95
CA ARG A 119 -24.93 5.08 9.28
C ARG A 119 -24.10 6.15 8.56
N ILE A 120 -24.79 7.00 7.81
CA ILE A 120 -24.18 8.10 7.04
C ILE A 120 -23.92 9.33 7.92
N LYS A 121 -24.84 9.63 8.86
CA LYS A 121 -24.75 10.80 9.77
C LYS A 121 -23.79 10.48 10.93
N PRO A 122 -24.16 9.66 11.94
CA PRO A 122 -23.18 9.03 12.82
C PRO A 122 -22.52 7.87 12.09
N LEU A 123 -21.21 7.67 12.29
CA LEU A 123 -20.47 6.54 11.73
C LEU A 123 -21.04 5.21 12.23
N ALA A 124 -21.29 5.12 13.53
CA ALA A 124 -21.85 3.94 14.16
C ALA A 124 -22.80 4.36 15.30
N VAL A 125 -23.87 3.59 15.48
CA VAL A 125 -24.79 3.68 16.62
C VAL A 125 -24.85 2.30 17.28
N THR A 126 -24.78 2.25 18.60
CA THR A 126 -24.92 1.00 19.35
C THR A 126 -26.33 0.82 19.90
N SER A 127 -26.71 -0.42 20.20
CA SER A 127 -27.95 -0.72 20.95
C SER A 127 -27.99 -0.09 22.34
N ASP A 128 -26.82 0.25 22.90
CA ASP A 128 -26.67 0.98 24.16
C ASP A 128 -26.78 2.50 23.99
N GLU A 129 -27.37 2.95 22.89
CA GLU A 129 -27.59 4.37 22.56
C GLU A 129 -26.30 5.21 22.48
N GLN A 130 -25.15 4.59 22.20
CA GLN A 130 -23.90 5.34 21.95
C GLN A 130 -23.78 5.75 20.50
N PHE A 131 -23.34 7.00 20.29
CA PHE A 131 -23.18 7.59 18.97
C PHE A 131 -21.70 7.88 18.66
N PHE A 132 -21.20 7.30 17.58
CA PHE A 132 -19.86 7.57 17.09
C PHE A 132 -19.92 8.54 15.90
N ALA A 133 -19.29 9.70 16.04
CA ALA A 133 -19.32 10.76 15.02
C ALA A 133 -18.58 10.35 13.73
N SER A 134 -19.09 10.77 12.57
CA SER A 134 -18.40 10.59 11.30
C SER A 134 -17.32 11.66 11.09
N PRO A 135 -16.04 11.29 10.92
CA PRO A 135 -14.97 12.27 10.77
C PRO A 135 -15.00 13.05 9.44
N HIS A 136 -15.84 12.64 8.47
CA HIS A 136 -16.00 13.27 7.15
C HIS A 136 -14.70 13.63 6.38
N HIS A 137 -13.56 13.04 6.76
CA HIS A 137 -12.25 13.33 6.17
C HIS A 137 -12.23 13.07 4.67
N LEU A 138 -12.85 11.97 4.23
CA LEU A 138 -12.95 11.59 2.84
C LEU A 138 -13.66 12.69 2.02
N ARG A 139 -14.88 13.09 2.42
CA ARG A 139 -15.66 14.12 1.71
C ARG A 139 -14.90 15.44 1.56
N ARG A 140 -14.22 15.90 2.62
CA ARG A 140 -13.40 17.11 2.59
C ARG A 140 -12.24 16.97 1.59
N SER A 141 -11.54 15.84 1.61
CA SER A 141 -10.42 15.58 0.69
C SER A 141 -10.86 15.43 -0.77
N GLU A 142 -12.02 14.80 -1.01
CA GLU A 142 -12.60 14.59 -2.34
C GLU A 142 -12.99 15.91 -3.01
N HIS A 143 -13.60 16.83 -2.25
CA HIS A 143 -13.96 18.14 -2.78
C HIS A 143 -12.72 18.88 -3.30
N ARG A 144 -11.65 18.94 -2.50
CA ARG A 144 -10.37 19.54 -2.91
C ARG A 144 -9.75 18.81 -4.10
N LEU A 145 -9.76 17.48 -4.08
CA LEU A 145 -9.21 16.67 -5.17
C LEU A 145 -9.96 16.91 -6.49
N LYS A 146 -11.29 16.99 -6.46
CA LYS A 146 -12.15 17.26 -7.62
C LYS A 146 -11.84 18.63 -8.24
N GLN A 147 -11.65 19.66 -7.41
CA GLN A 147 -11.25 20.98 -7.87
C GLN A 147 -9.89 20.95 -8.58
N LEU A 148 -8.89 20.30 -7.99
CA LEU A 148 -7.56 20.16 -8.58
C LEU A 148 -7.60 19.37 -9.90
N GLN A 149 -8.34 18.27 -9.95
CA GLN A 149 -8.52 17.48 -11.17
C GLN A 149 -9.20 18.29 -12.28
N ARG A 150 -10.21 19.12 -11.97
CA ARG A 150 -10.86 20.02 -12.94
C ARG A 150 -9.90 21.09 -13.46
N LEU A 151 -9.00 21.60 -12.63
CA LEU A 151 -7.96 22.55 -13.06
C LEU A 151 -6.93 21.88 -13.99
N VAL A 152 -6.55 20.63 -13.71
CA VAL A 152 -5.59 19.86 -14.53
C VAL A 152 -6.18 19.46 -15.87
N SER A 153 -7.46 19.11 -15.94
CA SER A 153 -8.12 18.68 -17.18
C SER A 153 -8.24 19.81 -18.20
N LYS A 154 -8.46 21.04 -17.73
CA LYS A 154 -8.52 22.26 -18.57
C LYS A 154 -7.15 22.71 -19.10
N ARG A 155 -6.04 22.16 -18.62
CA ARG A 155 -4.68 22.58 -19.01
C ARG A 155 -4.12 21.72 -20.12
N LYS A 156 -3.42 22.34 -21.06
CA LYS A 156 -2.72 21.66 -22.17
C LYS A 156 -1.81 20.54 -21.62
N LYS A 157 -1.96 19.33 -22.16
CA LYS A 157 -1.12 18.18 -21.82
C LYS A 157 0.36 18.55 -22.02
N GLY A 158 1.23 18.14 -21.10
CA GLY A 158 2.68 18.43 -21.14
C GLY A 158 3.10 19.84 -20.69
N SER A 159 2.19 20.81 -20.57
CA SER A 159 2.55 22.18 -20.19
C SER A 159 3.11 22.28 -18.75
N HIS A 160 4.02 23.23 -18.54
CA HIS A 160 4.55 23.57 -17.21
C HIS A 160 3.43 23.91 -16.21
N ARG A 161 2.41 24.64 -16.67
CA ARG A 161 1.23 24.97 -15.87
C ARG A 161 0.51 23.70 -15.43
N ARG A 162 0.33 22.70 -16.30
CA ARG A 162 -0.33 21.44 -15.92
C ARG A 162 0.44 20.68 -14.84
N LYS A 163 1.76 20.57 -14.98
CA LYS A 163 2.64 19.91 -13.97
C LYS A 163 2.51 20.57 -12.59
N LYS A 164 2.46 21.91 -12.53
CA LYS A 164 2.33 22.66 -11.26
C LYS A 164 1.01 22.43 -10.51
N SER A 165 -0.06 22.00 -11.17
CA SER A 165 -1.35 21.77 -10.48
C SER A 165 -1.81 20.32 -10.49
N ASP A 166 -0.94 19.42 -10.90
CA ASP A 166 -1.16 18.00 -10.66
C ASP A 166 -1.35 17.81 -9.14
N PRO A 167 -2.45 17.18 -8.67
CA PRO A 167 -2.66 16.87 -7.25
C PRO A 167 -1.66 15.84 -6.69
N SER A 168 -0.81 15.28 -7.55
CA SER A 168 0.37 14.50 -7.17
C SER A 168 1.69 15.22 -7.48
N PRO A 169 1.88 16.51 -7.11
CA PRO A 169 3.15 17.16 -7.36
C PRO A 169 4.10 16.66 -6.27
N CYS A 170 5.10 15.90 -6.67
CA CYS A 170 6.31 15.75 -5.87
C CYS A 170 6.92 17.16 -5.79
N PRO A 171 6.97 17.85 -4.64
CA PRO A 171 7.85 18.99 -4.55
C PRO A 171 9.27 18.45 -4.72
N ASN A 172 10.04 19.12 -5.57
CA ASN A 172 11.43 18.86 -5.95
C ASN A 172 12.19 17.92 -4.99
N ALA A 173 12.72 16.83 -5.56
CA ALA A 173 13.88 16.16 -5.00
C ALA A 173 15.09 17.09 -5.08
#